data_AF-A0A8J2LUU6-F1
#
_entry.id   AF-A0A8J2LUU6-F1
#
_cell.length_a   1.000
_cell.length_b   1.000
_cell.length_c   1.000
_cell.angle_alpha   90.00
_cell.angle_beta   90.00
_cell.angle_gamma   90.00
#
_symmetry.space_group_name_H-M   'P 1'
#
loop_
_entity.id
_entity.type
_entity.pdbx_description
1 polymer ?
#
loop_
_entity_poly.entity_id
_entity_poly.type
_entity_poly.pdbx_seq_one_letter_code
_entity_poly.pdbx_strand_id
1 'polypeptide(L)'
;MSFVSDAKRLFGTTDLYEILRLKESKAKLKDYTQADIKKAFFKLSLQFHPDRCDDEAKKMETTAKFQILNRAYAILSDKQKRAIYDETGIVDNAEICSDDVDWLAKWRLIFRKITKEDIDNFIRKFRDSGEERDAVKEAYIKYKGDMGKILNDIIGVTYEDEERLHRIISDMIESGELKATRYFVSEPEKRKAKRRKAAEREAEEAEKMLKEVQKNEGTKDLATLIQNRQQKNLSSFNQLCDSLAIKYAKKPRKTKK
;
A
#
# COMPACT_ATOMS: atom_id res chain seq x y z
N MET A 1 -29.62 -1.94 -13.10
CA MET A 1 -30.10 -0.87 -12.20
C MET A 1 -28.92 -0.44 -11.35
N SER A 2 -28.38 0.76 -11.55
CA SER A 2 -27.26 1.26 -10.71
C SER A 2 -27.83 1.78 -9.39
N PHE A 3 -27.09 1.59 -8.30
CA PHE A 3 -27.45 2.11 -6.98
C PHE A 3 -27.78 3.62 -7.03
N VAL A 4 -27.01 4.37 -7.81
CA VAL A 4 -27.18 5.83 -7.96
C VAL A 4 -28.52 6.18 -8.60
N SER A 5 -28.95 5.39 -9.59
CA SER A 5 -30.24 5.60 -10.26
C SER A 5 -31.43 5.28 -9.34
N ASP A 6 -31.34 4.23 -8.52
CA ASP A 6 -32.40 3.86 -7.58
C ASP A 6 -32.47 4.83 -6.40
N ALA A 7 -31.32 5.33 -5.91
CA ALA A 7 -31.25 6.36 -4.87
C ALA A 7 -31.93 7.66 -5.31
N LYS A 8 -31.63 8.13 -6.53
CA LYS A 8 -32.26 9.33 -7.09
C LYS A 8 -33.77 9.16 -7.29
N ARG A 9 -34.24 7.98 -7.71
CA ARG A 9 -35.68 7.70 -7.88
C ARG A 9 -36.42 7.67 -6.54
N LEU A 10 -35.86 7.03 -5.52
CA LEU A 10 -36.57 6.73 -4.27
C LEU A 10 -36.40 7.79 -3.17
N PHE A 11 -35.25 8.46 -3.12
CA PHE A 11 -34.92 9.47 -2.11
C PHE A 11 -34.72 10.88 -2.71
N GLY A 12 -34.73 11.01 -4.04
CA GLY A 12 -34.53 12.30 -4.72
C GLY A 12 -33.09 12.79 -4.72
N THR A 13 -32.17 12.02 -4.11
CA THR A 13 -30.80 12.46 -3.80
C THR A 13 -29.80 11.33 -4.06
N THR A 14 -28.56 11.72 -4.34
CA THR A 14 -27.42 10.78 -4.50
C THR A 14 -26.44 10.87 -3.33
N ASP A 15 -26.66 11.80 -2.40
CA ASP A 15 -25.83 12.00 -1.22
C ASP A 15 -26.22 11.02 -0.11
N LEU A 16 -25.25 10.23 0.36
CA LEU A 16 -25.47 9.22 1.40
C LEU A 16 -25.89 9.86 2.74
N TYR A 17 -25.42 11.08 3.04
CA TYR A 17 -25.81 11.79 4.26
C TYR A 17 -27.25 12.30 4.19
N GLU A 18 -27.73 12.65 3.00
CA GLU A 18 -29.13 13.04 2.78
C GLU A 18 -30.06 11.84 2.85
N ILE A 19 -29.63 10.70 2.29
CA ILE A 19 -30.37 9.43 2.36
C ILE A 19 -30.59 9.01 3.82
N LEU A 20 -29.57 9.19 4.69
CA LEU A 20 -29.70 8.96 6.13
C LEU A 20 -30.36 10.13 6.91
N ARG A 21 -30.81 11.18 6.22
CA ARG A 21 -31.41 12.40 6.80
C ARG A 21 -30.55 13.08 7.87
N LEU A 22 -29.22 13.05 7.70
CA LEU A 22 -28.30 13.67 8.64
C LEU A 22 -28.21 15.19 8.43
N LYS A 23 -28.39 15.71 7.21
CA LYS A 23 -28.31 17.16 6.89
C LYS A 23 -29.32 18.06 7.60
N GLU A 24 -30.38 17.54 8.21
CA GLU A 24 -31.34 18.34 8.98
C GLU A 24 -30.76 18.84 10.32
N SER A 25 -29.66 18.23 10.79
CA SER A 25 -28.96 18.68 11.99
C SER A 25 -27.99 19.81 11.60
N LYS A 26 -27.94 20.89 12.38
CA LYS A 26 -27.09 22.09 12.17
C LYS A 26 -25.56 21.83 12.19
N ALA A 27 -25.11 20.58 12.14
CA ALA A 27 -23.70 20.19 12.13
C ALA A 27 -23.14 20.13 10.71
N LYS A 28 -21.86 20.48 10.54
CA LYS A 28 -21.16 20.34 9.26
C LYS A 28 -21.06 18.85 8.91
N LEU A 29 -21.11 18.52 7.61
CA LEU A 29 -21.12 17.14 7.09
C LEU A 29 -20.02 16.23 7.65
N LYS A 30 -18.92 16.81 8.12
CA LYS A 30 -17.72 16.14 8.64
C LYS A 30 -17.77 15.85 10.16
N ASP A 31 -18.78 16.35 10.87
CA ASP A 31 -18.86 16.25 12.34
C ASP A 31 -19.76 15.09 12.82
N TYR A 32 -20.39 14.34 11.92
CA TYR A 32 -21.25 13.21 12.30
C TYR A 32 -20.45 12.07 12.90
N THR A 33 -20.69 11.77 14.17
CA THR A 33 -20.05 10.64 14.83
C THR A 33 -20.61 9.31 14.31
N GLN A 34 -19.87 8.21 14.50
CA GLN A 34 -20.39 6.88 14.18
C GLN A 34 -21.70 6.55 14.93
N ALA A 35 -21.85 7.07 16.15
CA ALA A 35 -23.06 6.90 16.93
C ALA A 35 -24.27 7.58 16.27
N ASP A 36 -24.09 8.75 15.67
CA ASP A 36 -25.17 9.50 15.01
C ASP A 36 -25.63 8.81 13.73
N ILE A 37 -24.69 8.33 12.91
CA ILE A 37 -24.98 7.55 11.70
C ILE A 37 -25.72 6.26 12.03
N LYS A 38 -25.29 5.57 13.10
CA LYS A 38 -25.97 4.37 13.59
C LYS A 38 -27.39 4.69 14.04
N LYS A 39 -27.60 5.73 14.86
CA LYS A 39 -28.93 6.16 15.32
C LYS A 39 -29.86 6.52 14.15
N ALA A 40 -29.37 7.27 13.17
CA ALA A 40 -30.13 7.66 11.99
C ALA A 40 -30.55 6.44 11.15
N PHE A 41 -29.62 5.51 10.93
CA PHE A 41 -29.90 4.24 10.26
C PHE A 41 -30.98 3.44 10.99
N PHE A 42 -30.84 3.20 12.31
CA PHE A 42 -31.85 2.45 13.07
C PHE A 42 -33.25 3.07 13.00
N LYS A 43 -33.34 4.41 13.07
CA LYS A 43 -34.61 5.13 12.96
C LYS A 43 -35.28 4.91 11.59
N LEU A 44 -34.50 4.93 10.51
CA LEU A 44 -35.00 4.75 9.15
C LEU A 44 -35.28 3.28 8.82
N SER A 45 -34.47 2.35 9.31
CA SER A 45 -34.68 0.91 9.17
C SER A 45 -36.00 0.47 9.79
N LEU A 46 -36.41 1.05 10.92
CA LEU A 46 -37.71 0.77 11.55
C LEU A 46 -38.90 1.36 10.78
N GLN A 47 -38.67 2.37 9.95
CA GLN A 47 -39.70 2.96 9.10
C GLN A 47 -39.86 2.20 7.78
N PHE A 48 -38.75 1.74 7.20
CA PHE A 48 -38.72 1.05 5.92
C PHE A 48 -38.48 -0.46 6.06
N HIS A 49 -38.89 -1.06 7.19
CA HIS A 49 -38.77 -2.50 7.37
C HIS A 49 -39.84 -3.22 6.52
N PRO A 50 -39.48 -4.25 5.73
CA PRO A 50 -40.42 -4.93 4.83
C PRO A 50 -41.57 -5.64 5.56
N ASP A 51 -41.38 -5.97 6.85
CA ASP A 51 -42.38 -6.59 7.73
C ASP A 51 -43.49 -5.63 8.22
N ARG A 52 -43.32 -4.32 7.99
CA ARG A 52 -44.27 -3.29 8.45
C ARG A 52 -45.21 -2.81 7.32
N CYS A 53 -45.15 -3.45 6.15
CA CYS A 53 -45.96 -3.13 4.99
C CYS A 53 -46.83 -4.33 4.60
N ASP A 54 -48.14 -4.21 4.86
CA ASP A 54 -49.13 -5.22 4.48
C ASP A 54 -49.56 -5.13 2.99
N ASP A 55 -49.23 -4.03 2.31
CA ASP A 55 -49.50 -3.82 0.88
C ASP A 55 -48.36 -4.36 -0.01
N GLU A 56 -48.63 -5.38 -0.83
CA GLU A 56 -47.65 -6.03 -1.73
C GLU A 56 -46.95 -5.03 -2.69
N ALA A 57 -47.69 -4.03 -3.18
CA ALA A 57 -47.15 -2.99 -4.06
C ALA A 57 -46.15 -2.05 -3.35
N LYS A 58 -46.41 -1.72 -2.07
CA LYS A 58 -45.52 -0.87 -1.25
C LYS A 58 -44.34 -1.64 -0.69
N LYS A 59 -44.47 -2.96 -0.57
CA LYS A 59 -43.42 -3.86 -0.08
C LYS A 59 -42.19 -3.87 -0.98
N MET A 60 -42.37 -3.87 -2.30
CA MET A 60 -41.24 -3.78 -3.25
C MET A 60 -40.47 -2.46 -3.12
N GLU A 61 -41.17 -1.33 -3.07
CA GLU A 61 -40.52 -0.01 -2.89
C GLU A 61 -39.83 0.11 -1.53
N THR A 62 -40.46 -0.40 -0.48
CA THR A 62 -39.93 -0.40 0.89
C THR A 62 -38.67 -1.24 0.99
N THR A 63 -38.67 -2.41 0.35
CA THR A 63 -37.49 -3.29 0.26
C THR A 63 -36.35 -2.61 -0.49
N ALA A 64 -36.63 -1.93 -1.61
CA ALA A 64 -35.62 -1.18 -2.36
C ALA A 64 -35.04 -0.01 -1.53
N LYS A 65 -35.89 0.74 -0.82
CA LYS A 65 -35.46 1.80 0.11
C LYS A 65 -34.57 1.24 1.24
N PHE A 66 -34.93 0.09 1.79
CA PHE A 66 -34.16 -0.58 2.83
C PHE A 66 -32.77 -1.04 2.33
N GLN A 67 -32.70 -1.62 1.13
CA GLN A 67 -31.43 -2.01 0.52
C GLN A 67 -30.51 -0.80 0.31
N ILE A 68 -31.06 0.34 -0.12
CA ILE A 68 -30.30 1.58 -0.30
C ILE A 68 -29.78 2.11 1.05
N LEU A 69 -30.61 2.10 2.09
CA LEU A 69 -30.23 2.51 3.44
C LEU A 69 -29.12 1.63 4.03
N ASN A 70 -29.21 0.31 3.86
CA ASN A 70 -28.18 -0.62 4.30
C ASN A 70 -26.83 -0.32 3.63
N ARG A 71 -26.87 -0.02 2.33
CA ARG A 71 -25.66 0.28 1.56
C ARG A 71 -25.06 1.64 1.93
N ALA A 72 -25.89 2.67 2.10
CA ALA A 72 -25.46 3.96 2.62
C ALA A 72 -24.81 3.82 4.00
N TYR A 73 -25.42 3.04 4.89
CA TYR A 73 -24.85 2.74 6.21
C TYR A 73 -23.57 1.92 6.12
N ALA A 74 -23.44 0.95 5.23
CA ALA A 74 -22.22 0.15 5.07
C ALA A 74 -21.00 1.00 4.67
N ILE A 75 -21.23 2.08 3.90
CA ILE A 75 -20.17 3.01 3.47
C ILE A 75 -19.90 4.06 4.55
N LEU A 76 -20.96 4.65 5.12
CA LEU A 76 -20.80 5.68 6.13
C LEU A 76 -20.40 5.13 7.51
N SER A 77 -20.69 3.88 7.86
CA SER A 77 -20.33 3.32 9.18
C SER A 77 -18.83 3.04 9.32
N ASP A 78 -18.19 2.64 8.23
CA ASP A 78 -16.75 2.39 8.16
C ASP A 78 -16.00 3.73 7.97
N LYS A 79 -15.12 4.07 8.91
CA LYS A 79 -14.34 5.33 8.86
C LYS A 79 -13.52 5.44 7.58
N GLN A 80 -13.01 4.33 7.07
CA GLN A 80 -12.17 4.33 5.88
C GLN A 80 -13.02 4.57 4.63
N LYS A 81 -14.12 3.83 4.46
CA LYS A 81 -15.04 4.02 3.31
C LYS A 81 -15.73 5.39 3.34
N ARG A 82 -16.02 5.92 4.53
CA ARG A 82 -16.54 7.28 4.69
C ARG A 82 -15.54 8.33 4.22
N ALA A 83 -14.27 8.22 4.60
CA ALA A 83 -13.23 9.16 4.15
C ALA A 83 -13.12 9.17 2.63
N ILE A 84 -13.17 7.98 2.00
CA ILE A 84 -13.17 7.83 0.54
C ILE A 84 -14.38 8.52 -0.09
N TYR A 85 -15.58 8.32 0.48
CA TYR A 85 -16.80 8.96 0.02
C TYR A 85 -16.77 10.48 0.20
N ASP A 86 -16.25 10.98 1.32
CA ASP A 86 -16.16 12.41 1.61
C ASP A 86 -15.21 13.15 0.66
N GLU A 87 -14.19 12.45 0.14
CA GLU A 87 -13.24 13.00 -0.84
C GLU A 87 -13.74 12.92 -2.29
N THR A 88 -14.50 11.87 -2.65
CA THR A 88 -14.82 11.56 -4.05
C THR A 88 -16.30 11.70 -4.41
N GLY A 89 -17.20 11.57 -3.43
CA GLY A 89 -18.64 11.47 -3.64
C GLY A 89 -19.11 10.16 -4.30
N ILE A 90 -18.22 9.17 -4.50
CA ILE A 90 -18.53 7.93 -5.25
C ILE A 90 -18.94 6.82 -4.28
N VAL A 91 -20.03 6.13 -4.62
CA VAL A 91 -20.64 5.11 -3.77
C VAL A 91 -20.25 3.68 -4.18
N ASP A 92 -19.84 3.48 -5.44
CA ASP A 92 -19.67 2.16 -6.02
C ASP A 92 -18.26 1.88 -6.53
N ASN A 93 -17.68 0.73 -6.15
CA ASN A 93 -16.38 0.29 -6.67
C ASN A 93 -16.45 -0.08 -8.16
N ALA A 94 -17.64 -0.35 -8.70
CA ALA A 94 -17.83 -0.70 -10.11
C ALA A 94 -17.83 0.52 -11.05
N GLU A 95 -18.15 1.73 -10.55
CA GLU A 95 -18.09 2.98 -11.34
C GLU A 95 -16.65 3.51 -11.48
N ILE A 96 -15.68 2.80 -10.90
CA ILE A 96 -14.26 3.16 -10.87
C ILE A 96 -13.56 2.81 -12.20
N CYS A 97 -14.16 2.01 -13.09
CA CYS A 97 -13.52 1.56 -14.34
C CYS A 97 -13.83 2.48 -15.54
N SER A 98 -13.56 3.78 -15.42
CA SER A 98 -13.53 4.72 -16.56
C SER A 98 -12.08 4.94 -16.98
N ASP A 99 -11.82 4.98 -18.29
CA ASP A 99 -10.46 4.95 -18.87
C ASP A 99 -9.60 6.19 -18.55
N ASP A 100 -10.19 7.29 -18.06
CA ASP A 100 -9.50 8.54 -17.77
C ASP A 100 -9.07 8.71 -16.30
N VAL A 101 -9.08 7.65 -15.47
CA VAL A 101 -8.79 7.80 -14.03
C VAL A 101 -7.38 7.35 -13.63
N ASP A 102 -6.72 8.20 -12.84
CA ASP A 102 -5.47 7.88 -12.15
C ASP A 102 -5.63 6.62 -11.29
N TRP A 103 -5.19 5.50 -11.85
CA TRP A 103 -5.22 4.19 -11.21
C TRP A 103 -4.38 4.14 -9.93
N LEU A 104 -3.31 4.94 -9.82
CA LEU A 104 -2.49 5.00 -8.61
C LEU A 104 -3.23 5.71 -7.49
N ALA A 105 -3.94 6.80 -7.79
CA ALA A 105 -4.82 7.47 -6.83
C ALA A 105 -5.91 6.51 -6.34
N LYS A 106 -6.53 5.76 -7.26
CA LYS A 106 -7.57 4.78 -6.93
C LYS A 106 -7.05 3.58 -6.13
N TRP A 107 -5.91 3.02 -6.51
CA TRP A 107 -5.30 1.91 -5.77
C TRP A 107 -4.87 2.31 -4.35
N ARG A 108 -4.31 3.51 -4.18
CA ARG A 108 -3.97 4.05 -2.85
C ARG A 108 -5.19 4.32 -1.98
N LEU A 109 -6.36 4.46 -2.60
CA LEU A 109 -7.64 4.68 -1.94
C LEU A 109 -8.29 3.35 -1.52
N ILE A 110 -8.23 2.34 -2.40
CA ILE A 110 -8.79 1.00 -2.17
C ILE A 110 -7.93 0.21 -1.17
N PHE A 111 -6.61 0.26 -1.32
CA PHE A 111 -5.70 -0.47 -0.46
C PHE A 111 -5.18 0.42 0.66
N ARG A 112 -5.37 -0.03 1.90
CA ARG A 112 -4.82 0.63 3.08
C ARG A 112 -3.31 0.80 2.90
N LYS A 113 -2.82 2.01 3.19
CA LYS A 113 -1.37 2.26 3.27
C LYS A 113 -0.77 1.32 4.31
N ILE A 114 0.08 0.41 3.86
CA ILE A 114 0.82 -0.50 4.73
C ILE A 114 1.89 0.33 5.44
N THR A 115 1.84 0.36 6.76
CA THR A 115 2.86 0.98 7.59
C THR A 115 3.94 -0.04 7.93
N LYS A 116 5.11 0.44 8.38
CA LYS A 116 6.17 -0.47 8.86
C LYS A 116 5.69 -1.33 10.03
N GLU A 117 4.88 -0.75 10.91
CA GLU A 117 4.28 -1.44 12.05
C GLU A 117 3.35 -2.58 11.61
N ASP A 118 2.63 -2.41 10.50
CA ASP A 118 1.79 -3.48 9.94
C ASP A 118 2.63 -4.67 9.46
N ILE A 119 3.77 -4.39 8.82
CA ILE A 119 4.71 -5.41 8.34
C ILE A 119 5.31 -6.16 9.54
N ASP A 120 5.76 -5.43 10.56
CA ASP A 120 6.34 -6.03 11.77
C ASP A 120 5.31 -6.89 12.52
N ASN A 121 4.07 -6.41 12.63
CA ASN A 121 2.97 -7.16 13.24
C ASN A 121 2.61 -8.41 12.42
N PHE A 122 2.67 -8.34 11.10
CA PHE A 122 2.47 -9.49 10.23
C PHE A 122 3.57 -10.53 10.43
N ILE A 123 4.84 -10.13 10.38
CA ILE A 123 5.99 -11.03 10.57
C ILE A 123 5.93 -11.70 11.95
N ARG A 124 5.57 -10.96 13.00
CA ARG A 124 5.39 -11.51 14.35
C ARG A 124 4.28 -12.57 14.44
N LYS A 125 3.19 -12.39 13.71
CA LYS A 125 2.09 -13.36 13.67
C LYS A 125 2.42 -14.58 12.82
N PHE A 126 3.18 -14.37 11.75
CA PHE A 126 3.62 -15.44 10.86
C PHE A 126 4.70 -16.31 11.53
N ARG A 127 5.62 -15.70 12.29
CA ARG A 127 6.65 -16.41 13.02
C ARG A 127 6.05 -17.39 14.04
N ASP A 128 6.59 -18.60 14.07
CA ASP A 128 6.17 -19.75 14.89
C ASP A 128 4.71 -20.19 14.66
N SER A 129 4.07 -19.69 13.60
CA SER A 129 2.75 -20.15 13.18
C SER A 129 2.83 -21.48 12.41
N GLY A 130 1.70 -22.18 12.30
CA GLY A 130 1.60 -23.34 11.42
C GLY A 130 1.91 -23.00 9.96
N GLU A 131 1.56 -21.79 9.52
CA GLU A 131 1.81 -21.32 8.15
C GLU A 131 3.30 -21.20 7.86
N GLU A 132 4.12 -20.76 8.83
CA GLU A 132 5.56 -20.74 8.67
C GLU A 132 6.13 -22.15 8.55
N ARG A 133 5.66 -23.08 9.39
CA ARG A 133 6.11 -24.47 9.34
C ARG A 133 5.80 -25.12 7.99
N ASP A 134 4.61 -24.85 7.46
CA ASP A 134 4.19 -25.33 6.14
C ASP A 134 5.01 -24.67 5.02
N ALA A 135 5.26 -23.36 5.09
CA ALA A 135 6.10 -22.66 4.12
C ALA A 135 7.54 -23.19 4.13
N VAL A 136 8.12 -23.46 5.31
CA VAL A 136 9.45 -24.07 5.47
C VAL A 136 9.47 -25.46 4.84
N LYS A 137 8.43 -26.26 5.06
CA LYS A 137 8.29 -27.61 4.48
C LYS A 137 8.22 -27.56 2.96
N GLU A 138 7.40 -26.67 2.40
CA GLU A 138 7.28 -26.47 0.96
C GLU A 138 8.61 -26.01 0.34
N ALA A 139 9.27 -25.02 0.94
CA ALA A 139 10.57 -24.53 0.50
C ALA A 139 11.64 -25.64 0.58
N TYR A 140 11.65 -26.44 1.64
CA TYR A 140 12.58 -27.56 1.79
C TYR A 140 12.40 -28.61 0.69
N ILE A 141 11.16 -28.98 0.36
CA ILE A 141 10.85 -29.93 -0.72
C ILE A 141 11.26 -29.35 -2.08
N LYS A 142 10.92 -28.08 -2.34
CA LYS A 142 11.22 -27.36 -3.58
C LYS A 142 12.72 -27.26 -3.85
N TYR A 143 13.52 -26.95 -2.83
CA TYR A 143 14.97 -26.73 -2.97
C TYR A 143 15.84 -27.89 -2.46
N LYS A 144 15.23 -29.01 -2.07
CA LYS A 144 15.93 -30.23 -1.61
C LYS A 144 16.94 -29.95 -0.48
N GLY A 145 16.56 -29.09 0.46
CA GLY A 145 17.38 -28.75 1.63
C GLY A 145 18.50 -27.74 1.42
N ASP A 146 18.51 -26.99 0.30
CA ASP A 146 19.44 -25.87 0.12
C ASP A 146 18.99 -24.65 0.94
N MET A 147 19.63 -24.44 2.09
CA MET A 147 19.29 -23.38 3.05
C MET A 147 19.35 -21.98 2.43
N GLY A 148 20.28 -21.72 1.51
CA GLY A 148 20.40 -20.40 0.88
C GLY A 148 19.19 -20.03 0.02
N LYS A 149 18.54 -21.02 -0.60
CA LYS A 149 17.32 -20.80 -1.38
C LYS A 149 16.09 -20.76 -0.49
N ILE A 150 16.07 -21.59 0.54
CA ILE A 150 14.98 -21.63 1.54
C ILE A 150 14.85 -20.27 2.24
N LEU A 151 15.96 -19.68 2.70
CA LEU A 151 15.96 -18.37 3.34
C LEU A 151 15.38 -17.25 2.45
N ASN A 152 15.64 -17.31 1.14
CA ASN A 152 15.16 -16.29 0.19
C ASN A 152 13.70 -16.48 -0.24
N ASP A 153 13.12 -17.68 -0.07
CA ASP A 153 11.75 -17.99 -0.51
C ASP A 153 10.73 -17.71 0.61
N ILE A 154 11.13 -17.80 1.88
CA ILE A 154 10.23 -17.61 3.02
C ILE A 154 10.09 -16.13 3.37
N ILE A 155 8.84 -15.69 3.56
CA ILE A 155 8.51 -14.31 3.87
C ILE A 155 9.00 -13.93 5.27
N GLY A 156 9.62 -12.76 5.40
CA GLY A 156 10.00 -12.17 6.68
C GLY A 156 11.16 -12.88 7.39
N VAL A 157 11.82 -13.82 6.70
CA VAL A 157 13.00 -14.52 7.18
C VAL A 157 14.25 -13.74 6.80
N THR A 158 15.16 -13.61 7.76
CA THR A 158 16.48 -13.04 7.54
C THR A 158 17.55 -14.10 7.75
N TYR A 159 18.78 -13.79 7.37
CA TYR A 159 19.93 -14.67 7.61
C TYR A 159 20.20 -14.91 9.12
N GLU A 160 19.66 -14.08 10.00
CA GLU A 160 19.74 -14.27 11.45
C GLU A 160 18.88 -15.46 11.92
N ASP A 161 17.83 -15.79 11.16
CA ASP A 161 16.86 -16.84 11.49
C ASP A 161 17.29 -18.24 11.04
N GLU A 162 18.43 -18.34 10.37
CA GLU A 162 18.95 -19.58 9.79
C GLU A 162 19.08 -20.71 10.84
N GLU A 163 19.51 -20.39 12.06
CA GLU A 163 19.62 -21.37 13.14
C GLU A 163 18.26 -21.88 13.62
N ARG A 164 17.25 -21.00 13.67
CA ARG A 164 15.90 -21.36 14.07
C ARG A 164 15.24 -22.24 13.01
N LEU A 165 15.34 -21.85 11.74
CA LEU A 165 14.81 -22.65 10.63
C LEU A 165 15.51 -24.01 10.53
N HIS A 166 16.81 -24.06 10.77
CA HIS A 166 17.53 -25.33 10.82
C HIS A 166 16.99 -26.26 11.92
N ARG A 167 16.68 -25.74 13.11
CA ARG A 167 16.03 -26.52 14.18
C ARG A 167 14.66 -27.02 13.74
N ILE A 168 13.81 -26.14 13.20
CA ILE A 168 12.47 -26.51 12.73
C ILE A 168 12.53 -27.62 11.67
N ILE A 169 13.48 -27.55 10.72
CA ILE A 169 13.66 -28.59 9.70
C ILE A 169 14.20 -29.88 10.32
N SER A 170 15.12 -29.78 11.29
CA SER A 170 15.66 -30.96 12.00
C SER A 170 14.54 -31.69 12.75
N ASP A 171 13.69 -30.95 13.46
CA ASP A 171 12.53 -31.48 14.17
C ASP A 171 11.55 -32.17 13.20
N MET A 172 11.34 -31.61 12.01
CA MET A 172 10.51 -32.23 10.96
C MET A 172 11.13 -33.48 10.33
N ILE A 173 12.46 -33.59 10.29
CA ILE A 173 13.15 -34.79 9.84
C ILE A 173 13.05 -35.88 10.90
N GLU A 174 13.21 -35.50 12.18
CA GLU A 174 13.07 -36.40 13.32
C GLU A 174 11.63 -36.92 13.46
N SER A 175 10.62 -36.08 13.24
CA SER A 175 9.21 -36.49 13.22
C SER A 175 8.83 -37.36 12.01
N GLY A 176 9.72 -37.49 11.02
CA GLY A 176 9.49 -38.25 9.80
C GLY A 176 8.63 -37.51 8.74
N GLU A 177 8.30 -36.25 8.96
CA GLU A 177 7.57 -35.41 8.01
C GLU A 177 8.41 -35.05 6.77
N LEU A 178 9.73 -34.93 6.94
CA LEU A 178 10.69 -34.60 5.90
C LEU A 178 11.78 -35.67 5.76
N LYS A 179 12.21 -35.91 4.52
CA LYS A 179 13.36 -36.78 4.25
C LYS A 179 14.66 -35.98 4.37
N ALA A 180 15.61 -36.51 5.14
CA ALA A 180 16.95 -35.95 5.22
C ALA A 180 17.61 -35.92 3.84
N THR A 181 18.07 -34.74 3.41
CA THR A 181 18.77 -34.56 2.14
C THR A 181 20.26 -34.36 2.39
N ARG A 182 21.09 -34.79 1.43
CA ARG A 182 22.55 -34.60 1.52
C ARG A 182 22.92 -33.12 1.65
N TYR A 183 22.21 -32.23 0.96
CA TYR A 183 22.48 -30.79 0.99
C TYR A 183 22.29 -30.19 2.37
N PHE A 184 21.25 -30.62 3.10
CA PHE A 184 20.96 -30.16 4.45
C PHE A 184 21.93 -30.78 5.48
N VAL A 185 22.13 -32.09 5.45
CA VAL A 185 22.92 -32.81 6.47
C VAL A 185 24.42 -32.52 6.36
N SER A 186 24.94 -32.37 5.14
CA SER A 186 26.38 -32.18 4.90
C SER A 186 26.78 -30.73 4.66
N GLU A 187 25.98 -29.78 5.14
CA GLU A 187 26.29 -28.36 4.94
C GLU A 187 27.55 -27.94 5.72
N PRO A 188 28.59 -27.42 5.06
CA PRO A 188 29.78 -26.93 5.75
C PRO A 188 29.54 -25.54 6.36
N GLU A 189 30.01 -25.33 7.59
CA GLU A 189 29.96 -24.04 8.31
C GLU A 189 30.49 -22.85 7.49
N LYS A 190 31.47 -23.09 6.60
CA LYS A 190 31.99 -22.05 5.70
C LYS A 190 30.92 -21.46 4.76
N ARG A 191 29.92 -22.26 4.36
CA ARG A 191 28.81 -21.78 3.50
C ARG A 191 27.86 -20.89 4.29
N LYS A 192 27.52 -21.28 5.52
CA LYS A 192 26.75 -20.47 6.48
C LYS A 192 27.44 -19.13 6.73
N ALA A 193 28.73 -19.15 7.09
CA ALA A 193 29.50 -17.93 7.31
C ALA A 193 29.59 -17.03 6.06
N LYS A 194 29.69 -17.62 4.87
CA LYS A 194 29.69 -16.87 3.60
C LYS A 194 28.35 -16.18 3.34
N ARG A 195 27.22 -16.85 3.61
CA ARG A 195 25.88 -16.26 3.50
C ARG A 195 25.72 -15.08 4.44
N ARG A 196 26.04 -15.27 5.72
CA ARG A 196 25.99 -14.21 6.73
C ARG A 196 26.82 -12.99 6.32
N LYS A 197 28.06 -13.20 5.89
CA LYS A 197 28.93 -12.10 5.43
C LYS A 197 28.42 -11.39 4.18
N ALA A 198 27.75 -12.11 3.28
CA ALA A 198 27.13 -11.50 2.10
C ALA A 198 25.93 -10.63 2.49
N ALA A 199 25.10 -11.12 3.41
CA ALA A 199 23.95 -10.38 3.94
C ALA A 199 24.37 -9.12 4.71
N GLU A 200 25.41 -9.21 5.54
CA GLU A 200 25.98 -8.06 6.26
C GLU A 200 26.46 -6.98 5.27
N ARG A 201 27.14 -7.37 4.19
CA ARG A 201 27.55 -6.43 3.14
C ARG A 201 26.37 -5.80 2.41
N GLU A 202 25.36 -6.58 2.07
CA GLU A 202 24.15 -6.07 1.42
C GLU A 202 23.40 -5.09 2.33
N ALA A 203 23.33 -5.37 3.63
CA ALA A 203 22.75 -4.46 4.62
C ALA A 203 23.53 -3.14 4.70
N GLU A 204 24.87 -3.20 4.74
CA GLU A 204 25.72 -2.01 4.72
C GLU A 204 25.53 -1.18 3.43
N GLU A 205 25.38 -1.83 2.28
CA GLU A 205 25.10 -1.18 1.00
C GLU A 205 23.71 -0.53 0.99
N ALA A 206 22.69 -1.22 1.49
CA ALA A 206 21.33 -0.71 1.62
C ALA A 206 21.27 0.53 2.54
N GLU A 207 22.01 0.52 3.66
CA GLU A 207 22.12 1.69 4.53
C GLU A 207 22.77 2.89 3.86
N LYS A 208 23.82 2.66 3.04
CA LYS A 208 24.47 3.73 2.26
C LYS A 208 23.49 4.32 1.25
N MET A 209 22.77 3.46 0.51
CA MET A 209 21.75 3.88 -0.45
C MET A 209 20.62 4.66 0.23
N LEU A 210 20.15 4.22 1.39
CA LEU A 210 19.12 4.95 2.16
C LEU A 210 19.60 6.34 2.57
N LYS A 211 20.86 6.46 3.03
CA LYS A 211 21.46 7.76 3.38
C LYS A 211 21.56 8.69 2.16
N GLU A 212 21.83 8.15 0.97
CA GLU A 212 21.84 8.92 -0.27
C GLU A 212 20.43 9.38 -0.68
N VAL A 213 19.43 8.49 -0.59
CA VAL A 213 18.03 8.83 -0.86
C VAL A 213 17.54 9.92 0.09
N GLN A 214 17.82 9.80 1.40
CA GLN A 214 17.43 10.80 2.41
C GLN A 214 18.10 12.16 2.17
N LYS A 215 19.35 12.20 1.71
CA LYS A 215 20.01 13.45 1.30
C LYS A 215 19.33 14.11 0.09
N ASN A 216 18.77 13.30 -0.80
CA ASN A 216 18.11 13.75 -2.04
C ASN A 216 16.60 14.01 -1.87
N GLU A 217 15.98 13.62 -0.75
CA GLU A 217 14.55 13.91 -0.47
C GLU A 217 14.25 15.42 -0.31
N GLY A 218 15.28 16.26 -0.12
CA GLY A 218 15.19 17.72 -0.18
C GLY A 218 15.10 18.28 -1.61
N THR A 219 15.48 17.50 -2.64
CA THR A 219 15.45 17.89 -4.06
C THR A 219 14.33 17.14 -4.79
N LYS A 220 13.11 17.20 -4.23
CA LYS A 220 11.95 16.38 -4.63
C LYS A 220 11.39 16.59 -6.02
N ASP A 221 12.03 17.39 -6.86
CA ASP A 221 11.59 17.52 -8.24
C ASP A 221 12.67 16.96 -9.17
N LEU A 222 12.35 15.92 -9.92
CA LEU A 222 13.19 15.43 -11.01
C LEU A 222 13.57 16.60 -11.94
N ALA A 223 12.69 17.60 -12.06
CA ALA A 223 12.98 18.85 -12.74
C ALA A 223 14.16 19.61 -12.12
N THR A 224 14.28 19.68 -10.78
CA THR A 224 15.42 20.31 -10.10
C THR A 224 16.74 19.56 -10.34
N LEU A 225 16.70 18.23 -10.40
CA LEU A 225 17.86 17.40 -10.73
C LEU A 225 18.28 17.59 -12.20
N ILE A 226 17.33 17.63 -13.12
CA ILE A 226 17.58 17.90 -14.56
C ILE A 226 18.11 19.32 -14.74
N GLN A 227 17.52 20.31 -14.06
CA GLN A 227 17.94 21.71 -14.12
C GLN A 227 19.34 21.91 -13.54
N ASN A 228 19.66 21.27 -12.40
CA ASN A 228 21.01 21.27 -11.83
C ASN A 228 22.02 20.62 -12.78
N ARG A 229 21.64 19.55 -13.48
CA ARG A 229 22.51 18.89 -14.47
C ARG A 229 22.72 19.79 -15.70
N GLN A 230 21.67 20.44 -16.18
CA GLN A 230 21.75 21.42 -17.27
C GLN A 230 22.61 22.63 -16.88
N GLN A 231 22.46 23.17 -15.67
CA GLN A 231 23.29 24.27 -15.16
C GLN A 231 24.75 23.87 -15.03
N LYS A 232 25.04 22.67 -14.52
CA LYS A 232 26.43 22.15 -14.47
C LYS A 232 27.02 22.03 -15.87
N ASN A 233 26.28 21.45 -16.82
CA ASN A 233 26.73 21.37 -18.22
C ASN A 233 26.95 22.76 -18.84
N LEU A 234 26.08 23.73 -18.56
CA LEU A 234 26.21 25.12 -19.03
C LEU A 234 27.42 25.81 -18.42
N SER A 235 27.69 25.58 -17.13
CA SER A 235 28.84 26.16 -16.43
C SER A 235 30.16 25.63 -16.98
N SER A 236 30.25 24.32 -17.23
CA SER A 236 31.42 23.70 -17.89
C SER A 236 31.60 24.21 -19.31
N PHE A 237 30.51 24.43 -20.05
CA PHE A 237 30.56 25.02 -21.39
C PHE A 237 31.02 26.48 -21.37
N ASN A 238 30.51 27.30 -20.45
CA ASN A 238 30.93 28.70 -20.30
C ASN A 238 32.40 28.81 -19.91
N GLN A 239 32.89 27.96 -19.01
CA GLN A 239 34.32 27.88 -18.69
C GLN A 239 35.18 27.55 -19.92
N LEU A 240 34.69 26.65 -20.80
CA LEU A 240 35.34 26.34 -22.06
C LEU A 240 35.32 27.55 -23.00
N CYS A 241 34.18 28.24 -23.13
CA CYS A 241 34.05 29.48 -23.92
C CYS A 241 34.96 30.60 -23.42
N ASP A 242 35.06 30.81 -22.10
CA ASP A 242 35.95 31.79 -21.50
C ASP A 242 37.42 31.46 -21.77
N SER A 243 37.79 30.17 -21.67
CA SER A 243 39.15 29.72 -22.01
C SER A 243 39.50 29.98 -23.48
N LEU A 244 38.53 29.79 -24.38
CA LEU A 244 38.68 30.09 -25.81
C LEU A 244 38.71 31.60 -26.06
N ALA A 245 37.85 32.37 -25.40
CA ALA A 245 37.82 33.82 -25.51
C ALA A 245 39.16 34.43 -25.07
N ILE A 246 39.74 33.96 -23.96
CA ILE A 246 41.07 34.37 -23.51
C ILE A 246 42.15 34.00 -24.54
N LYS A 247 42.06 32.82 -25.14
CA LYS A 247 43.03 32.32 -26.13
C LYS A 247 42.99 33.11 -27.46
N TYR A 248 41.80 33.56 -27.89
CA TYR A 248 41.61 34.21 -29.18
C TYR A 248 41.33 35.72 -29.12
N ALA A 249 41.20 36.30 -27.92
CA ALA A 249 41.11 37.75 -27.75
C ALA A 249 42.42 38.41 -28.20
N LYS A 250 42.35 39.19 -29.29
CA LYS A 250 43.47 40.02 -29.75
C LYS A 250 43.87 40.98 -28.61
N LYS A 251 45.11 40.86 -28.13
CA LYS A 251 45.67 41.77 -27.11
C LYS A 251 45.43 43.23 -27.54
N PRO A 252 44.91 44.11 -26.66
CA PRO A 252 44.62 45.48 -27.03
C PRO A 252 45.92 46.16 -27.49
N ARG A 253 45.89 46.77 -28.69
CA ARG A 253 46.97 47.61 -29.19
C ARG A 253 47.12 48.77 -28.20
N LYS A 254 48.25 48.83 -27.48
CA LYS A 254 48.61 49.98 -26.65
C LYS A 254 48.60 51.24 -27.52
N THR A 255 47.60 52.09 -27.36
CA THR A 255 47.59 53.45 -27.91
C THR A 255 48.65 54.24 -27.15
N LYS A 256 49.74 54.58 -27.83
CA LYS A 256 50.72 55.55 -27.31
C LYS A 256 50.09 56.95 -27.41
N LYS A 257 50.02 57.63 -26.27
CA LYS A 257 49.97 59.09 -26.21
C LYS A 257 51.28 59.66 -26.75
#